data_AF-A0A1T4TAL4-F1
#
_entry.id   AF-A0A1T4TAL4-F1
#
_cell.length_a   1.000
_cell.length_b   1.000
_cell.length_c   1.000
_cell.angle_alpha   90.00
_cell.angle_beta   90.00
_cell.angle_gamma   90.00
#
_symmetry.space_group_name_H-M   'P 1'
#
loop_
_entity.id
_entity.type
_entity.pdbx_description
1 polymer ?
#
loop_
_entity_poly.entity_id
_entity_poly.type
_entity_poly.pdbx_seq_one_letter_code
_entity_poly.pdbx_strand_id
1 'polypeptide(L)'
;MPVFHYLGCRILRMQQKQFIIEGSRINTITDFYTEINRLFMAGEDWKLGNSLDGFNDLLHGGFGAIAGEEAIVLVWKDIAHSKAALGVDATRKYYEEKLLPDSPFNQRHFKEKLTELNMGGGQTYFDILMEIIADHPNIRIVTA
;
A
#
# COMPACT_ATOMS: atom_id res chain seq x y z
N MET A 1 38.28 15.55 -42.26
CA MET A 1 38.33 14.77 -41.00
C MET A 1 38.68 15.76 -39.89
N PRO A 2 37.76 16.01 -38.93
CA PRO A 2 37.68 15.13 -37.77
C PRO A 2 36.25 14.71 -37.43
N VAL A 3 36.13 13.46 -36.96
CA VAL A 3 34.90 12.87 -36.43
C VAL A 3 34.83 13.25 -34.96
N PHE A 4 33.87 14.08 -34.58
CA PHE A 4 33.52 14.30 -33.17
C PHE A 4 32.79 13.06 -32.66
N HIS A 5 33.47 12.28 -31.83
CA HIS A 5 32.85 11.24 -31.02
C HIS A 5 31.95 11.92 -29.98
N TYR A 6 30.63 11.93 -30.21
CA TYR A 6 29.68 12.17 -29.15
C TYR A 6 29.70 10.95 -28.22
N LEU A 7 30.40 11.05 -27.09
CA LEU A 7 30.03 10.25 -25.93
C LEU A 7 28.66 10.76 -25.47
N GLY A 8 27.61 10.16 -26.02
CA GLY A 8 26.28 10.25 -25.44
C GLY A 8 26.34 9.63 -24.06
N CYS A 9 26.49 10.47 -23.04
CA CYS A 9 26.17 10.12 -21.66
C CYS A 9 24.69 9.70 -21.67
N ARG A 10 24.43 8.39 -21.74
CA ARG A 10 23.12 7.84 -21.42
C ARG A 10 22.94 8.08 -19.92
N ILE A 11 22.42 9.25 -19.56
CA ILE A 11 21.69 9.39 -18.31
C ILE A 11 20.58 8.35 -18.42
N LEU A 12 20.74 7.22 -17.73
CA LEU A 12 19.63 6.31 -17.46
C LEU A 12 18.58 7.16 -16.76
N ARG A 13 17.58 7.63 -17.50
CA ARG A 13 16.38 8.19 -16.90
C ARG A 13 15.78 7.03 -16.11
N MET A 14 16.04 7.00 -14.81
CA MET A 14 15.20 6.25 -13.88
C MET A 14 13.81 6.86 -14.04
N GLN A 15 12.94 6.17 -14.76
CA GLN A 15 11.62 6.67 -15.11
C GLN A 15 10.79 6.64 -13.82
N GLN A 16 10.74 7.79 -13.15
CA GLN A 16 9.96 7.94 -11.93
C GLN A 16 8.47 7.92 -12.28
N LYS A 17 7.74 6.95 -11.74
CA LYS A 17 6.28 6.91 -11.85
C LYS A 17 5.66 7.65 -10.68
N GLN A 18 4.53 8.30 -10.92
CA GLN A 18 3.76 8.97 -9.89
C GLN A 18 2.33 8.43 -9.89
N PHE A 19 1.86 8.04 -8.71
CA PHE A 19 0.48 7.64 -8.47
C PHE A 19 -0.13 8.53 -7.40
N ILE A 20 -1.43 8.83 -7.56
CA ILE A 20 -2.15 9.72 -6.65
C ILE A 20 -3.26 8.92 -5.99
N ILE A 21 -3.13 8.69 -4.69
CA ILE A 21 -4.19 8.14 -3.84
C ILE A 21 -5.11 9.28 -3.42
N GLU A 22 -6.40 9.16 -3.75
CA GLU A 22 -7.44 10.09 -3.32
C GLU A 22 -7.96 9.67 -1.94
N GLY A 23 -7.28 10.12 -0.87
CA GLY A 23 -7.54 9.67 0.49
C GLY A 23 -8.93 10.00 1.01
N SER A 24 -9.58 11.05 0.51
CA SER A 24 -10.98 11.40 0.80
C SER A 24 -12.00 10.35 0.34
N ARG A 25 -11.59 9.40 -0.53
CA ARG A 25 -12.43 8.27 -0.94
C ARG A 25 -12.31 7.07 -0.01
N ILE A 26 -11.34 7.06 0.90
CA ILE A 26 -11.04 5.92 1.76
C ILE A 26 -11.79 6.08 3.08
N ASN A 27 -12.94 5.40 3.20
CA ASN A 27 -13.73 5.37 4.43
C ASN A 27 -13.63 4.02 5.16
N THR A 28 -13.17 2.98 4.45
CA THR A 28 -13.01 1.62 4.95
C THR A 28 -11.76 0.96 4.34
N ILE A 29 -11.35 -0.19 4.90
CA ILE A 29 -10.29 -1.03 4.32
C ILE A 29 -10.65 -1.42 2.88
N THR A 30 -11.91 -1.77 2.60
CA THR A 30 -12.37 -2.10 1.23
C THR A 30 -12.22 -0.93 0.26
N ASP A 31 -12.49 0.30 0.71
CA ASP A 31 -12.32 1.48 -0.13
C ASP A 31 -10.84 1.73 -0.46
N PHE A 32 -9.94 1.47 0.49
CA PHE A 32 -8.50 1.51 0.24
C PHE A 32 -8.11 0.55 -0.89
N TYR A 33 -8.51 -0.72 -0.81
CA TYR A 33 -8.19 -1.68 -1.88
C TYR A 33 -8.90 -1.37 -3.20
N THR A 34 -10.07 -0.74 -3.16
CA THR A 34 -10.75 -0.25 -4.37
C THR A 34 -9.92 0.83 -5.05
N GLU A 35 -9.36 1.76 -4.28
CA GLU A 35 -8.48 2.81 -4.79
C GLU A 35 -7.13 2.25 -5.29
N ILE A 36 -6.54 1.29 -4.58
CA ILE A 36 -5.35 0.58 -5.04
C ILE A 36 -5.60 -0.15 -6.36
N ASN A 37 -6.71 -0.88 -6.48
CA ASN A 37 -7.07 -1.54 -7.73
C ASN A 37 -7.28 -0.56 -8.88
N ARG A 38 -7.89 0.61 -8.62
CA ARG A 38 -8.08 1.66 -9.62
C ARG A 38 -6.74 2.19 -10.16
N LEU A 39 -5.76 2.35 -9.28
CA LEU A 39 -4.46 2.94 -9.62
C LEU A 39 -3.51 1.94 -10.26
N PHE A 40 -3.45 0.73 -9.71
CA PHE A 40 -2.39 -0.22 -10.01
C PHE A 40 -2.86 -1.40 -10.84
N MET A 41 -4.13 -1.79 -10.76
CA MET A 41 -4.63 -3.03 -11.38
C MET A 41 -5.50 -2.78 -12.61
N ALA A 42 -5.63 -1.54 -13.08
CA ALA A 42 -6.51 -1.20 -14.20
C ALA A 42 -6.15 -1.90 -15.53
N GLY A 43 -4.91 -2.37 -15.68
CA GLY A 43 -4.44 -3.12 -16.85
C GLY A 43 -4.50 -4.64 -16.69
N GLU A 44 -4.90 -5.15 -15.52
CA GLU A 44 -4.99 -6.57 -15.23
C GLU A 44 -6.42 -7.09 -15.41
N ASP A 45 -6.58 -8.39 -15.70
CA ASP A 45 -7.89 -9.04 -15.81
C ASP A 45 -8.45 -9.53 -14.45
N TRP A 46 -7.70 -9.31 -13.38
CA TRP A 46 -8.05 -9.63 -12.01
C TRP A 46 -7.87 -8.43 -11.07
N LYS A 47 -8.41 -8.54 -9.86
CA LYS A 47 -8.31 -7.51 -8.83
C LYS A 47 -7.55 -8.02 -7.62
N LEU A 48 -6.74 -7.15 -7.04
CA LEU A 48 -6.12 -7.38 -5.76
C LEU A 48 -7.20 -7.51 -4.68
N GLY A 49 -7.16 -8.60 -3.91
CA GLY A 49 -8.04 -8.80 -2.76
C GLY A 49 -7.66 -7.90 -1.59
N ASN A 50 -8.54 -7.82 -0.59
CA ASN A 50 -8.34 -7.02 0.61
C ASN A 50 -7.35 -7.69 1.58
N SER A 51 -6.07 -7.77 1.20
CA SER A 51 -5.02 -8.45 1.95
C SER A 51 -3.76 -7.60 2.04
N LEU A 52 -3.20 -7.51 3.25
CA LEU A 52 -1.92 -6.83 3.50
C LEU A 52 -0.78 -7.51 2.73
N ASP A 53 -0.78 -8.85 2.66
CA ASP A 53 0.19 -9.61 1.88
C ASP A 53 0.08 -9.25 0.39
N GLY A 54 -1.15 -9.17 -0.14
CA GLY A 54 -1.37 -8.79 -1.53
C GLY A 54 -0.94 -7.34 -1.81
N PHE A 55 -1.16 -6.42 -0.86
CA PHE A 55 -0.65 -5.06 -0.97
C PHE A 55 0.88 -5.03 -0.98
N ASN A 56 1.53 -5.80 -0.09
CA ASN A 56 2.98 -5.94 -0.04
C ASN A 56 3.55 -6.50 -1.36
N ASP A 57 2.93 -7.56 -1.89
CA ASP A 57 3.31 -8.18 -3.18
C ASP A 57 3.20 -7.19 -4.34
N LEU A 58 2.14 -6.37 -4.35
CA LEU A 58 1.97 -5.31 -5.35
C LEU A 58 3.14 -4.31 -5.31
N LEU A 59 3.62 -3.93 -4.13
CA LEU A 59 4.71 -2.96 -3.98
C LEU A 59 6.08 -3.53 -4.38
N HIS A 60 6.28 -4.85 -4.25
CA HIS A 60 7.44 -5.55 -4.84
C HIS A 60 7.40 -5.56 -6.39
N GLY A 61 6.21 -5.43 -6.98
CA GLY A 61 6.01 -5.33 -8.42
C GLY A 61 5.97 -6.68 -9.14
N GLY A 62 6.04 -6.62 -10.47
CA GLY A 62 5.91 -7.79 -11.35
C GLY A 62 4.50 -8.00 -11.89
N PHE A 63 3.54 -7.16 -11.48
CA PHE A 63 2.18 -7.09 -12.03
C PHE A 63 1.57 -5.70 -11.81
N GLY A 64 0.49 -5.42 -12.51
CA GLY A 64 -0.17 -4.13 -12.47
C GLY A 64 0.75 -3.02 -12.98
N ALA A 65 0.59 -1.83 -12.41
CA ALA A 65 1.33 -0.64 -12.85
C ALA A 65 2.78 -0.58 -12.34
N ILE A 66 3.20 -1.51 -11.48
CA ILE A 66 4.56 -1.62 -10.91
C ILE A 66 5.27 -2.82 -11.54
N ALA A 67 6.25 -2.58 -12.41
CA ALA A 67 6.93 -3.64 -13.16
C ALA A 67 8.09 -4.27 -12.37
N GLY A 68 8.71 -3.53 -11.46
CA GLY A 68 9.80 -3.99 -10.59
C GLY A 68 10.36 -2.84 -9.75
N GLU A 69 11.66 -2.63 -9.79
CA GLU A 69 12.38 -1.68 -8.91
C GLU A 69 12.34 -0.22 -9.39
N GLU A 70 11.37 0.18 -10.23
CA GLU A 70 11.26 1.58 -10.63
C GLU A 70 11.05 2.52 -9.44
N ALA A 71 11.55 3.75 -9.56
CA ALA A 71 11.31 4.78 -8.56
C ALA A 71 9.84 5.22 -8.61
N ILE A 72 9.15 5.18 -7.48
CA ILE A 72 7.73 5.53 -7.36
C ILE A 72 7.54 6.68 -6.40
N VAL A 73 6.69 7.63 -6.79
CA VAL A 73 6.16 8.67 -5.90
C VAL A 73 4.68 8.40 -5.67
N LEU A 74 4.33 8.07 -4.43
CA LEU A 74 2.96 7.91 -3.99
C LEU A 74 2.48 9.22 -3.37
N VAL A 75 1.73 10.01 -4.13
CA VAL A 75 1.09 11.21 -3.60
C VAL A 75 -0.20 10.79 -2.91
N TRP A 76 -0.28 10.96 -1.59
CA TRP A 76 -1.46 10.61 -0.81
C TRP A 76 -2.17 11.88 -0.37
N LYS A 77 -3.22 12.23 -1.10
CA LYS A 77 -4.07 13.39 -0.77
C LYS A 77 -4.97 13.06 0.41
N ASP A 78 -5.27 14.04 1.24
CA ASP A 78 -6.19 13.88 2.38
C ASP A 78 -5.79 12.69 3.28
N ILE A 79 -4.47 12.46 3.45
CA ILE A 79 -3.95 11.29 4.17
C ILE A 79 -4.47 11.21 5.62
N ALA A 80 -4.75 12.36 6.24
CA ALA A 80 -5.35 12.43 7.57
C ALA A 80 -6.75 11.80 7.62
N HIS A 81 -7.54 11.93 6.55
CA HIS A 81 -8.83 11.26 6.42
C HIS A 81 -8.66 9.75 6.34
N SER A 82 -7.74 9.27 5.49
CA SER A 82 -7.42 7.84 5.40
C SER A 82 -6.90 7.28 6.73
N LYS A 83 -6.05 8.03 7.44
CA LYS A 83 -5.56 7.65 8.77
C LYS A 83 -6.68 7.51 9.79
N ALA A 84 -7.65 8.43 9.79
CA ALA A 84 -8.80 8.34 10.67
C ALA A 84 -9.70 7.14 10.30
N ALA A 85 -10.00 6.98 9.00
CA ALA A 85 -10.85 5.92 8.48
C ALA A 85 -10.27 4.51 8.67
N LEU A 86 -8.95 4.37 8.54
CA LEU A 86 -8.21 3.11 8.72
C LEU A 86 -7.60 2.98 10.13
N GLY A 87 -8.11 3.76 11.08
CA GLY A 87 -7.66 3.80 12.47
C GLY A 87 -8.17 2.63 13.32
N VAL A 88 -8.25 2.85 14.63
CA VAL A 88 -8.55 1.80 15.63
C VAL A 88 -9.84 1.03 15.31
N ASP A 89 -10.92 1.71 14.95
CA ASP A 89 -12.21 1.05 14.73
C ASP A 89 -12.22 0.12 13.50
N ALA A 90 -11.61 0.54 12.40
CA ALA A 90 -11.45 -0.31 11.21
C ALA A 90 -10.53 -1.50 11.51
N THR A 91 -9.46 -1.27 12.27
CA THR A 91 -8.51 -2.31 12.67
C THR A 91 -9.15 -3.34 13.59
N ARG A 92 -9.96 -2.89 14.54
CA ARG A 92 -10.73 -3.75 15.44
C ARG A 92 -11.65 -4.68 14.64
N LYS A 93 -12.44 -4.14 13.71
CA LYS A 93 -13.33 -4.93 12.84
C LYS A 93 -12.54 -5.94 12.01
N TYR A 94 -11.41 -5.52 11.45
CA TYR A 94 -10.52 -6.41 10.71
C TYR A 94 -10.07 -7.59 11.58
N TYR A 95 -9.60 -7.35 12.82
CA TYR A 95 -9.21 -8.45 13.71
C TYR A 95 -10.39 -9.31 14.16
N GLU A 96 -11.55 -8.74 14.46
CA GLU A 96 -12.76 -9.47 14.82
C GLU A 96 -13.22 -10.42 13.70
N GLU A 97 -13.13 -9.99 12.43
CA GLU A 97 -13.40 -10.85 11.27
C GLU A 97 -12.45 -12.05 11.20
N LYS A 98 -11.16 -11.85 11.54
CA LYS A 98 -10.18 -12.95 11.62
C LYS A 98 -10.44 -13.90 12.78
N LEU A 99 -11.27 -13.51 13.75
CA LEU A 99 -11.62 -14.30 14.92
C LEU A 99 -12.98 -15.01 14.80
N LEU A 100 -13.66 -14.92 13.65
CA LEU A 100 -14.88 -15.68 13.39
C LEU A 100 -14.61 -17.20 13.50
N PRO A 101 -15.60 -18.03 13.95
CA PRO A 101 -15.39 -19.45 14.24
C PRO A 101 -14.79 -20.28 13.10
N ASP A 102 -15.17 -19.98 11.85
CA ASP A 102 -14.70 -20.70 10.66
C ASP A 102 -13.51 -20.01 9.97
N SER A 103 -12.89 -19.02 10.63
CA SER A 103 -11.75 -18.29 10.09
C SER A 103 -10.51 -19.20 10.01
N PRO A 104 -9.83 -19.27 8.85
CA PRO A 104 -8.62 -20.08 8.68
C PRO A 104 -7.38 -19.45 9.34
N PHE A 105 -7.51 -18.25 9.90
CA PHE A 105 -6.40 -17.48 10.43
C PHE A 105 -6.01 -17.90 11.86
N ASN A 106 -4.78 -17.57 12.25
CA ASN A 106 -4.26 -17.88 13.58
C ASN A 106 -5.02 -17.11 14.67
N GLN A 107 -5.96 -17.81 15.31
CA GLN A 107 -6.84 -17.28 16.34
C GLN A 107 -6.09 -16.67 17.54
N ARG A 108 -4.97 -17.29 17.95
CA ARG A 108 -4.19 -16.80 19.09
C ARG A 108 -3.52 -15.46 18.75
N HIS A 109 -2.89 -15.39 17.57
CA HIS A 109 -2.24 -14.17 17.09
C HIS A 109 -3.21 -12.98 17.02
N PHE A 110 -4.39 -13.17 16.42
CA PHE A 110 -5.36 -12.08 16.26
C PHE A 110 -6.03 -11.68 17.59
N LYS A 111 -6.17 -12.59 18.57
CA LYS A 111 -6.61 -12.24 19.94
C LYS A 111 -5.58 -11.37 20.66
N GLU A 112 -4.30 -11.71 20.55
CA GLU A 112 -3.20 -10.92 21.11
C GLU A 112 -3.21 -9.51 20.48
N LYS A 113 -3.28 -9.42 19.14
CA LYS A 113 -3.34 -8.13 18.43
C LYS A 113 -4.56 -7.28 18.77
N LEU A 114 -5.74 -7.90 18.87
CA LEU A 114 -6.95 -7.18 19.30
C LEU A 114 -6.83 -6.68 20.74
N THR A 115 -6.19 -7.45 21.63
CA THR A 115 -5.94 -7.03 23.02
C THR A 115 -4.97 -5.85 23.08
N GLU A 116 -3.84 -5.92 22.37
CA GLU A 116 -2.88 -4.81 22.24
C GLU A 116 -3.56 -3.53 21.74
N LEU A 117 -4.36 -3.65 20.68
CA LEU A 117 -5.12 -2.52 20.11
C LEU A 117 -6.09 -1.92 21.13
N ASN A 118 -6.81 -2.75 21.89
CA ASN A 118 -7.76 -2.30 22.90
C ASN A 118 -7.11 -1.59 24.09
N MET A 119 -5.87 -1.92 24.42
CA MET A 119 -5.09 -1.24 25.44
C MET A 119 -4.43 0.05 24.93
N GLY A 120 -4.64 0.41 23.65
CA GLY A 120 -4.05 1.59 23.02
C GLY A 120 -2.59 1.42 22.60
N GLY A 121 -2.05 0.20 22.65
CA GLY A 121 -0.65 -0.10 22.27
C GLY A 121 -0.49 -0.79 20.92
N GLY A 122 -1.57 -1.28 20.33
CA GLY A 122 -1.54 -1.96 19.03
C GLY A 122 -1.49 -0.99 17.84
N GLN A 123 -0.86 -1.43 16.75
CA GLN A 123 -0.85 -0.71 15.48
C GLN A 123 -2.25 -0.67 14.86
N THR A 124 -2.58 0.45 14.22
CA THR A 124 -3.76 0.53 13.35
C THR A 124 -3.45 -0.06 11.97
N TYR A 125 -4.50 -0.36 11.20
CA TYR A 125 -4.36 -0.80 9.82
C TYR A 125 -3.59 0.23 8.99
N PHE A 126 -3.84 1.52 9.22
CA PHE A 126 -3.05 2.59 8.61
C PHE A 126 -1.57 2.51 8.96
N ASP A 127 -1.22 2.26 10.22
CA ASP A 127 0.19 2.15 10.64
C ASP A 127 0.87 0.96 9.95
N ILE A 128 0.17 -0.17 9.81
CA ILE A 128 0.69 -1.35 9.11
C ILE A 128 0.90 -1.05 7.61
N LEU A 129 -0.02 -0.33 6.95
CA LEU A 129 0.16 0.08 5.56
C LEU A 129 1.39 0.99 5.38
N MET A 130 1.61 1.92 6.32
CA MET A 130 2.77 2.80 6.29
C MET A 130 4.09 2.04 6.51
N GLU A 131 4.09 1.04 7.39
CA GLU A 131 5.24 0.13 7.60
C GLU A 131 5.55 -0.66 6.33
N ILE A 132 4.53 -1.28 5.71
CA ILE A 132 4.69 -1.98 4.44
C ILE A 132 5.28 -1.07 3.37
N ILE A 133 4.79 0.16 3.21
CA ILE A 133 5.35 1.09 2.22
C ILE A 133 6.80 1.47 2.56
N ALA A 134 7.13 1.64 3.84
CA ALA A 134 8.48 2.01 4.29
C ALA A 134 9.52 0.91 4.03
N ASP A 135 9.11 -0.35 4.00
CA ASP A 135 9.98 -1.49 3.64
C ASP A 135 10.36 -1.53 2.15
N HIS A 136 9.77 -0.67 1.32
CA HIS A 136 10.06 -0.56 -0.12
C HIS A 136 10.85 0.72 -0.44
N PRO A 137 12.20 0.66 -0.51
CA PRO A 137 13.04 1.86 -0.59
C PRO A 137 12.93 2.63 -1.93
N ASN A 138 12.40 2.01 -2.98
CA ASN A 138 12.12 2.65 -4.26
C ASN A 138 10.80 3.44 -4.26
N ILE A 139 10.00 3.38 -3.19
CA ILE A 139 8.72 4.06 -3.06
C ILE A 139 8.82 5.19 -2.04
N ARG A 140 8.42 6.40 -2.45
CA ARG A 140 8.40 7.58 -1.59
C ARG A 140 6.99 8.13 -1.48
N ILE A 141 6.53 8.32 -0.24
CA ILE A 141 5.25 8.97 0.04
C ILE A 141 5.43 10.50 0.03
N VAL A 142 4.49 11.20 -0.59
CA VAL A 142 4.31 12.64 -0.47
C VAL A 142 2.89 12.89 -0.02
N THR A 143 2.73 13.58 1.11
CA THR A 143 1.40 14.00 1.59
C THR A 143 0.99 15.28 0.88
N ALA A 144 -0.27 15.37 0.44
CA ALA A 144 -0.82 16.53 -0.27
C ALA A 144 -2.20 16.91 0.26
#